data_AF-A0A2L0MVW9-F1
#
_entry.id   AF-A0A2L0MVW9-F1
#
_cell.length_a   1.000
_cell.length_b   1.000
_cell.length_c   1.000
_cell.angle_alpha   90.00
_cell.angle_beta   90.00
_cell.angle_gamma   90.00
#
_symmetry.space_group_name_H-M   'P 1'
#
loop_
_entity.id
_entity.type
_entity.pdbx_description
1 polymer ?
#
loop_
_entity_poly.entity_id
_entity_poly.type
_entity_poly.pdbx_seq_one_letter_code
_entity_poly.pdbx_strand_id
1 'polypeptide(L)' 'MSALAEQLVEYATPGLTAAGDLAAVRSGLARLHRLGTGAARRRLTLRRCGRLTAVVGELAALTTSAA' A
#
# COMPACT_ATOMS: atom_id res chain seq x y z
N MET A 1 0.57 1.18 -13.29
CA MET A 1 0.49 2.12 -12.15
C MET A 1 -0.17 3.40 -12.67
N SER A 2 -0.27 4.50 -11.91
CA SER A 2 -0.43 5.78 -12.62
C SER A 2 0.90 6.11 -13.30
N ALA A 3 0.86 6.67 -14.51
CA ALA A 3 2.07 7.04 -15.26
C ALA A 3 3.01 7.94 -14.44
N LEU A 4 2.45 8.82 -13.61
CA LEU A 4 3.20 9.70 -12.71
C LEU A 4 4.05 8.92 -11.69
N ALA A 5 3.54 7.83 -11.13
CA ALA A 5 4.27 7.04 -10.14
C ALA A 5 5.45 6.30 -10.78
N GLU A 6 5.30 5.84 -12.03
CA GLU A 6 6.38 5.21 -12.80
C GLU A 6 7.48 6.23 -13.13
N GLN A 7 7.10 7.44 -13.58
CA GLN A 7 8.03 8.55 -13.83
C GLN A 7 8.78 8.98 -12.57
N LEU A 8 8.11 9.01 -11.41
CA LEU A 8 8.76 9.34 -10.14
C LEU A 8 9.81 8.30 -9.75
N VAL A 9 9.53 7.01 -9.96
CA VAL A 9 10.50 5.94 -9.69
C VAL A 9 11.68 6.02 -10.63
N GLU A 10 11.44 6.27 -11.92
CA GLU A 10 12.50 6.48 -12.90
C GLU A 10 13.43 7.62 -12.46
N TYR A 11 12.86 8.78 -12.13
CA TYR A 11 13.59 9.92 -11.62
C TYR A 11 14.38 9.61 -10.33
N ALA A 12 13.77 8.89 -9.38
CA ALA A 12 14.38 8.56 -8.10
C ALA A 12 15.36 7.37 -8.14
N THR A 13 15.43 6.63 -9.26
CA THR A 13 16.20 5.38 -9.37
C THR A 13 17.67 5.52 -8.94
N PRO A 14 18.41 6.58 -9.31
CA PRO A 14 19.80 6.74 -8.85
C PRO A 14 19.92 6.82 -7.33
N GLY A 15 19.08 7.64 -6.68
CA GLY A 15 19.09 7.78 -5.22
C GLY A 15 18.63 6.52 -4.50
N LEU A 16 17.59 5.86 -5.01
CA LEU A 16 17.11 4.59 -4.47
C LEU A 16 18.13 3.45 -4.64
N THR A 17 18.94 3.48 -5.70
CA THR A 17 20.02 2.50 -5.90
C THR A 17 21.15 2.76 -4.90
N ALA A 18 21.56 4.02 -4.73
CA ALA A 18 22.60 4.40 -3.78
C ALA A 18 22.23 4.06 -2.32
N ALA A 19 20.94 4.16 -1.98
CA ALA A 19 20.43 3.80 -0.65
C ALA A 19 20.13 2.30 -0.48
N GLY A 20 20.12 1.51 -1.56
CA GLY A 20 19.73 0.10 -1.52
C GLY A 20 18.21 -0.15 -1.46
N ASP A 21 17.38 0.88 -1.65
CA ASP A 21 15.93 0.85 -1.45
C ASP A 21 15.12 0.52 -2.71
N LEU A 22 15.75 0.50 -3.89
CA LEU A 22 15.04 0.34 -5.17
C LEU A 22 14.16 -0.92 -5.22
N ALA A 23 14.66 -2.04 -4.69
CA ALA A 23 13.91 -3.30 -4.65
C ALA A 23 12.68 -3.23 -3.73
N ALA A 24 12.81 -2.58 -2.58
CA ALA A 24 11.73 -2.38 -1.62
C ALA A 24 10.61 -1.50 -2.22
N VAL A 25 10.98 -0.41 -2.90
CA VAL A 25 10.04 0.48 -3.58
C VAL A 25 9.28 -0.25 -4.69
N ARG A 26 9.99 -0.97 -5.57
CA ARG A 26 9.34 -1.76 -6.65
C ARG A 26 8.38 -2.80 -6.09
N SER A 27 8.78 -3.51 -5.04
CA SER A 27 7.93 -4.50 -4.36
C SER A 27 6.68 -3.85 -3.72
N GLY A 28 6.86 -2.71 -3.07
CA GLY A 28 5.76 -1.93 -2.47
C GLY A 28 4.74 -1.46 -3.50
N LEU A 29 5.22 -0.95 -4.64
CA LEU A 29 4.38 -0.51 -5.74
C LEU A 29 3.62 -1.67 -6.41
N ALA A 30 4.29 -2.80 -6.66
CA ALA A 30 3.63 -4.01 -7.14
C ALA A 30 2.52 -4.49 -6.18
N ARG A 31 2.78 -4.41 -4.87
CA ARG A 31 1.78 -4.73 -3.84
C ARG A 31 0.59 -3.76 -3.88
N LEU A 32 0.83 -2.46 -4.01
CA LEU A 32 -0.23 -1.45 -4.14
C LEU A 32 -1.08 -1.68 -5.39
N HIS A 33 -0.47 -2.09 -6.50
CA HIS A 33 -1.19 -2.42 -7.71
C HIS A 33 -2.12 -3.63 -7.51
N ARG A 34 -1.59 -4.71 -6.92
CA ARG A 34 -2.35 -5.95 -6.70
C ARG A 34 -3.44 -5.81 -5.63
N LEU A 35 -3.14 -5.15 -4.52
CA LEU A 35 -4.01 -5.12 -3.32
C LEU A 35 -4.80 -3.82 -3.17
N GLY A 36 -4.56 -2.84 -4.05
CA GLY A 36 -5.05 -1.48 -3.88
C GLY A 36 -4.44 -0.74 -2.69
N THR A 37 -5.00 0.43 -2.39
CA THR A 37 -4.57 1.26 -1.26
C THR A 37 -5.22 0.82 0.04
N GLY A 38 -4.67 1.25 1.18
CA GLY A 38 -5.33 1.06 2.48
C GLY A 38 -6.73 1.67 2.52
N ALA A 39 -6.91 2.84 1.89
CA ALA A 39 -8.22 3.48 1.77
C ALA A 39 -9.20 2.65 0.94
N ALA A 40 -8.75 2.06 -0.18
CA ALA A 40 -9.60 1.19 -1.01
C ALA A 40 -10.10 -0.03 -0.22
N ARG A 41 -9.20 -0.67 0.55
CA ARG A 41 -9.55 -1.79 1.43
C ARG A 41 -10.54 -1.39 2.52
N ARG A 42 -10.27 -0.30 3.25
CA ARG A 42 -11.17 0.21 4.31
C ARG A 42 -12.56 0.55 3.76
N ARG A 43 -12.64 1.19 2.58
CA ARG A 43 -13.91 1.46 1.91
C ARG A 43 -14.63 0.19 1.50
N LEU A 44 -13.91 -0.84 1.05
CA LEU A 44 -14.49 -2.14 0.75
C LEU A 44 -15.10 -2.79 2.01
N THR A 45 -14.39 -2.78 3.13
CA THR A 45 -14.90 -3.31 4.41
C THR A 45 -16.13 -2.56 4.88
N LEU A 46 -16.13 -1.24 4.79
CA LEU A 46 -17.32 -0.44 5.10
C LEU A 46 -18.51 -0.79 4.19
N ARG A 47 -18.29 -0.90 2.88
CA ARG A 47 -19.35 -1.32 1.93
C ARG A 47 -19.88 -2.72 2.22
N ARG A 48 -19.02 -3.65 2.64
CA ARG A 48 -19.41 -5.05 2.93
C ARG A 48 -20.15 -5.20 4.26
N CYS A 49 -19.76 -4.45 5.29
CA CYS A 49 -20.24 -4.66 6.66
C CYS A 49 -21.22 -3.58 7.15
N GLY A 50 -21.28 -2.42 6.49
CA GLY A 50 -22.16 -1.30 6.84
C GLY A 50 -21.83 -0.57 8.14
N ARG A 51 -20.73 -0.91 8.82
CA ARG A 51 -20.35 -0.34 10.13
C ARG A 51 -18.85 -0.06 10.24
N LEU A 52 -18.50 1.08 10.84
CA LEU A 52 -17.12 1.48 11.05
C LEU A 52 -16.37 0.59 12.05
N THR A 53 -17.07 -0.01 13.01
CA THR A 53 -16.46 -0.95 13.99
C THR A 53 -15.81 -2.16 13.31
N ALA A 54 -16.35 -2.63 12.18
CA ALA A 54 -15.73 -3.70 11.39
C ALA A 54 -14.40 -3.27 10.75
N VAL A 55 -14.32 -2.02 10.27
CA VAL A 55 -13.09 -1.45 9.71
C VAL A 55 -12.01 -1.32 10.80
N VAL A 56 -12.38 -0.85 11.99
CA VAL A 56 -11.45 -0.74 13.13
C VAL A 56 -10.99 -2.11 13.59
N GLY A 57 -11.89 -3.09 13.69
CA GLY A 57 -11.54 -4.47 14.06
C GLY A 57 -10.54 -5.11 13.10
N GLU A 58 -10.72 -4.95 11.79
CA GLU A 58 -9.78 -5.44 10.79
C GLU A 58 -8.40 -4.75 10.92
N LEU A 59 -8.37 -3.44 11.17
CA LEU A 59 -7.11 -2.71 11.37
C LEU A 59 -6.37 -3.14 12.63
N ALA A 60 -7.09 -3.39 13.73
CA ALA A 60 -6.50 -3.88 14.97
C ALA A 60 -5.87 -5.28 14.78
N ALA A 61 -6.57 -6.17 14.09
CA ALA A 61 -6.05 -7.51 13.76
C ALA A 61 -4.80 -7.44 12.87
N LEU A 62 -4.77 -6.56 11.86
CA LEU A 62 -3.61 -6.37 10.99
C LEU A 62 -2.40 -5.77 11.74
N THR A 63 -2.64 -4.90 12.72
CA THR A 63 -1.56 -4.26 13.48
C THR A 63 -0.92 -5.25 14.45
N THR A 64 -1.73 -6.07 15.12
CA THR A 64 -1.25 -7.08 16.07
C THR A 64 -0.58 -8.28 15.41
N SER A 65 -0.94 -8.61 14.17
CA SER A 65 -0.29 -9.67 13.38
C SER A 65 0.98 -9.23 12.64
N ALA A 66 1.29 -7.92 12.66
CA ALA A 66 2.51 -7.37 12.09
C ALA A 66 3.61 -7.11 13.14
N ALA A 67 3.30 -7.32 14.42
CA ALA A 67 4.23 -7.26 15.55
C ALA A 67 4.79 -8.66 15.85
#